data_AF-A0AAW1KL33-F1
#
_entry.id   AF-A0AAW1KL33-F1
#
_cell.length_a   1.000
_cell.length_b   1.000
_cell.length_c   1.000
_cell.angle_alpha   90.00
_cell.angle_beta   90.00
_cell.angle_gamma   90.00
#
_symmetry.space_group_name_H-M   'P 1'
#
loop_
_entity.id
_entity.type
_entity.pdbx_description
1 polymer ?
#
loop_
_entity_poly.entity_id
_entity_poly.type
_entity_poly.pdbx_seq_one_letter_code
_entity_poly.pdbx_strand_id
1 'polypeptide(L)'
;MESESVCAFKDVFQNKISELRFKVNSCSITNEENYEQIVKEVMETKNKTKKTSLDYRRLKRYDILTVGTITKLIVPLHRSNNNEVKYFVHNDEIFDILKTAHIETGHGGLHKVHDVVKYKYAHIA
;
A
#
# COMPACT_ATOMS: atom_id res chain seq x y z
N MET A 1 14.18 -13.14 23.64
CA MET A 1 14.71 -11.78 23.92
C MET A 1 14.56 -10.84 22.71
N GLU A 2 14.84 -11.26 21.47
CA GLU A 2 14.58 -10.43 20.28
C GLU A 2 13.08 -10.13 20.03
N SER A 3 12.18 -11.05 20.41
CA SER A 3 10.74 -10.92 20.17
C SER A 3 10.06 -9.79 20.95
N GLU A 4 10.45 -9.55 22.21
CA GLU A 4 9.85 -8.52 23.07
C GLU A 4 10.28 -7.11 22.65
N SER A 5 11.55 -6.95 22.27
CA SER A 5 12.10 -5.66 21.81
C SER A 5 11.48 -5.21 20.49
N VAL A 6 11.21 -6.15 19.56
CA VAL A 6 10.59 -5.84 18.27
C VAL A 6 9.11 -5.47 18.43
N CYS A 7 8.39 -6.08 19.37
CA CYS A 7 6.99 -5.75 19.65
C CYS A 7 6.85 -4.32 20.18
N ALA A 8 7.67 -3.96 21.17
CA ALA A 8 7.69 -2.59 21.72
C ALA A 8 8.03 -1.53 20.66
N PHE A 9 8.93 -1.84 19.71
CA PHE A 9 9.25 -0.92 18.62
C PHE A 9 8.11 -0.78 17.60
N LYS A 10 7.38 -1.88 17.31
CA LYS A 10 6.20 -1.85 16.45
C LYS A 10 5.10 -0.96 17.04
N ASP A 11 4.86 -1.04 18.35
CA ASP A 11 3.86 -0.22 19.02
C ASP A 11 4.20 1.27 18.96
N VAL A 12 5.47 1.62 19.21
CA VAL A 12 5.96 3.01 19.07
C VAL A 12 5.80 3.50 17.62
N PHE A 13 6.08 2.65 16.64
CA PHE A 13 5.91 2.99 15.23
C PHE A 13 4.44 3.26 14.89
N GLN A 14 3.53 2.37 15.29
CA GLN A 14 2.10 2.52 15.01
C GLN A 14 1.50 3.76 15.66
N ASN A 15 1.89 4.04 16.91
CA ASN A 15 1.48 5.27 17.59
C ASN A 15 1.91 6.51 16.80
N LYS A 16 3.17 6.57 16.35
CA LYS A 16 3.67 7.67 15.53
C LYS A 16 2.94 7.79 14.19
N ILE A 17 2.64 6.68 13.51
CA ILE A 17 1.87 6.69 12.26
C ILE A 17 0.45 7.19 12.49
N SER A 18 -0.20 6.82 13.60
CA SER A 18 -1.54 7.30 13.94
C SER A 18 -1.58 8.80 14.24
N GLU A 19 -0.50 9.34 14.81
CA GLU A 19 -0.34 10.77 15.09
C GLU A 19 -0.09 11.58 13.81
N LEU A 20 0.52 10.95 12.79
CA LEU A 20 0.68 11.55 11.48
C LEU A 20 -0.70 11.69 10.80
N ARG A 21 -1.27 12.89 10.94
CA ARG A 21 -2.45 13.30 10.18
C ARG A 21 -2.13 13.38 8.69
N PHE A 22 -2.21 12.25 7.98
CA PHE A 22 -2.26 12.26 6.52
C PHE A 22 -3.46 13.11 6.12
N LYS A 23 -3.23 14.26 5.45
CA LYS A 23 -4.31 15.12 4.94
C LYS A 23 -5.30 14.20 4.23
N VAL A 24 -6.52 14.12 4.79
CA VAL A 24 -7.61 13.24 4.35
C VAL A 24 -8.10 13.73 2.99
N ASN A 25 -7.30 13.54 1.97
CA ASN A 25 -7.66 13.81 0.59
C ASN A 25 -8.32 12.57 0.01
N SER A 26 -9.37 12.02 0.63
CA SER A 26 -10.27 10.99 0.07
C SER A 26 -9.61 9.74 -0.60
N CYS A 27 -8.33 9.48 -0.35
CA CYS A 27 -7.52 8.46 -1.03
C CYS A 27 -6.39 7.93 -0.15
N SER A 28 -6.39 8.23 1.15
CA SER A 28 -5.43 7.70 2.11
C SER A 28 -5.87 6.28 2.46
N ILE A 29 -5.02 5.28 2.20
CA ILE A 29 -5.29 3.89 2.57
C ILE A 29 -4.83 3.72 4.01
N THR A 30 -5.73 4.01 4.95
CA THR A 30 -5.36 4.15 6.36
C THR A 30 -5.32 2.83 7.10
N ASN A 31 -6.28 1.95 6.85
CA ASN A 31 -6.44 0.67 7.54
C ASN A 31 -6.95 -0.40 6.57
N GLU A 32 -7.02 -1.64 7.04
CA GLU A 32 -7.48 -2.79 6.27
C GLU A 32 -8.91 -2.61 5.75
N GLU A 33 -9.85 -2.16 6.58
CA GLU A 33 -11.25 -1.95 6.19
C GLU A 33 -11.38 -0.95 5.03
N ASN A 34 -10.64 0.17 5.10
CA ASN A 34 -10.60 1.16 4.03
C ASN A 34 -9.98 0.60 2.75
N TYR A 35 -8.92 -0.21 2.89
CA TYR A 35 -8.30 -0.89 1.75
C TYR A 35 -9.28 -1.82 1.05
N GLU A 36 -9.96 -2.69 1.79
CA GLU A 36 -10.96 -3.62 1.28
C GLU A 36 -12.13 -2.89 0.63
N GLN A 37 -12.58 -1.78 1.23
CA GLN A 37 -13.60 -0.93 0.63
C GLN A 37 -13.16 -0.40 -0.73
N ILE A 38 -11.93 0.12 -0.85
CA ILE A 38 -11.41 0.62 -2.13
C ILE A 38 -11.32 -0.52 -3.16
N VAL A 39 -10.87 -1.70 -2.76
CA VAL A 39 -10.82 -2.88 -3.64
C VAL A 39 -12.21 -3.22 -4.15
N LYS A 40 -13.22 -3.30 -3.26
CA LYS A 40 -14.61 -3.55 -3.64
C LYS A 40 -15.14 -2.48 -4.60
N GLU A 41 -14.93 -1.20 -4.28
CA GLU A 41 -15.36 -0.09 -5.12
C GLU A 41 -14.73 -0.13 -6.51
N VAL A 42 -13.45 -0.49 -6.62
CA VAL A 42 -12.76 -0.62 -7.92
C VAL A 42 -13.34 -1.79 -8.71
N MET A 43 -13.59 -2.95 -8.09
CA MET A 43 -14.24 -4.09 -8.76
C MET A 43 -15.63 -3.73 -9.29
N GLU A 44 -16.46 -3.12 -8.46
CA GLU A 44 -17.79 -2.65 -8.85
C GLU A 44 -17.70 -1.65 -10.01
N THR A 45 -16.77 -0.70 -9.92
CA THR A 45 -16.57 0.33 -10.94
C THR A 45 -16.16 -0.26 -12.29
N LYS A 46 -15.35 -1.32 -12.31
CA LYS A 46 -15.01 -2.04 -13.54
C LYS A 46 -16.25 -2.64 -14.20
N ASN A 47 -17.15 -3.23 -13.40
CA ASN A 47 -18.37 -3.89 -13.85
C ASN A 47 -19.52 -2.93 -14.21
N LYS A 48 -19.45 -1.65 -13.81
CA LYS A 48 -20.47 -0.64 -14.17
C LYS A 48 -20.51 -0.37 -15.67
N THR A 49 -21.73 -0.37 -16.24
CA THR A 49 -22.00 0.00 -17.64
C THR A 49 -21.95 1.51 -17.87
N LYS A 50 -22.52 2.31 -16.94
CA LYS A 50 -22.44 3.78 -16.94
C LYS A 50 -21.50 4.24 -15.84
N LYS A 51 -20.39 4.87 -16.22
CA LYS A 51 -19.34 5.34 -15.30
C LYS A 51 -19.48 6.85 -15.05
N THR A 52 -19.39 7.24 -13.78
CA THR A 52 -19.34 8.65 -13.35
C THR A 52 -17.92 9.22 -13.43
N SER A 53 -17.76 10.53 -13.31
CA SER A 53 -16.42 11.16 -13.23
C SER A 53 -15.58 10.62 -12.06
N LEU A 54 -16.24 10.28 -10.96
CA LEU A 54 -15.58 9.68 -9.78
C LEU A 54 -15.10 8.26 -10.08
N ASP A 55 -15.90 7.48 -10.79
CA ASP A 55 -15.53 6.13 -11.27
C ASP A 55 -14.28 6.18 -12.16
N TYR A 56 -14.24 7.11 -13.13
CA TYR A 56 -13.05 7.31 -13.97
C TYR A 56 -11.83 7.75 -13.15
N ARG A 57 -12.01 8.66 -12.18
CA ARG A 57 -10.92 9.08 -11.28
C ARG A 57 -10.37 7.90 -10.48
N ARG A 58 -11.24 6.99 -10.04
CA ARG A 58 -10.88 5.79 -9.29
C ARG A 58 -10.10 4.81 -10.16
N LEU A 59 -10.61 4.47 -11.35
CA LEU A 59 -9.91 3.59 -12.32
C LEU A 59 -8.59 4.19 -12.84
N LYS A 60 -8.48 5.52 -12.83
CA LYS A 60 -7.24 6.22 -13.18
C LYS A 60 -6.15 6.05 -12.12
N ARG A 61 -6.53 5.88 -10.85
CA ARG A 61 -5.63 5.78 -9.70
C ARG A 61 -5.32 4.34 -9.32
N TYR A 62 -6.34 3.49 -9.37
CA TYR A 62 -6.28 2.14 -8.84
C TYR A 62 -6.67 1.13 -9.90
N ASP A 63 -5.99 0.00 -9.85
CA ASP A 63 -6.32 -1.21 -10.57
C ASP A 63 -6.21 -2.39 -9.61
N ILE A 64 -6.68 -3.56 -10.04
CA ILE A 64 -6.73 -4.76 -9.22
C ILE A 64 -5.97 -5.87 -9.93
N LEU A 65 -5.14 -6.56 -9.15
CA LEU A 65 -4.48 -7.78 -9.53
C LEU A 65 -4.94 -8.90 -8.61
N THR A 66 -5.51 -9.96 -9.19
CA THR A 66 -5.87 -11.17 -8.47
C THR A 66 -4.83 -12.25 -8.76
N VAL A 67 -4.19 -12.77 -7.71
CA VAL A 67 -3.22 -13.87 -7.78
C VAL A 67 -3.77 -15.03 -6.96
N GLY A 68 -4.26 -16.06 -7.62
CA GLY A 68 -5.00 -17.14 -6.97
C GLY A 68 -6.28 -16.62 -6.32
N THR A 69 -6.39 -16.76 -5.00
CA THR A 69 -7.54 -16.28 -4.20
C THR A 69 -7.30 -14.88 -3.60
N ILE A 70 -6.10 -14.34 -3.73
CA ILE A 70 -5.72 -13.06 -3.10
C ILE A 70 -5.88 -11.94 -4.11
N THR A 71 -6.64 -10.90 -3.72
CA THR A 71 -6.84 -9.70 -4.52
C THR A 71 -6.02 -8.56 -3.92
N LYS A 72 -5.20 -7.90 -4.75
CA LYS A 72 -4.34 -6.79 -4.35
C LYS A 72 -4.64 -5.55 -5.18
N LEU A 73 -4.63 -4.40 -4.52
CA LEU A 73 -4.75 -3.07 -5.13
C LEU A 73 -3.38 -2.67 -5.70
N ILE A 74 -3.35 -2.28 -6.97
CA ILE A 74 -2.12 -1.91 -7.70
C ILE A 74 -2.28 -0.59 -8.44
N VAL A 75 -1.15 0.00 -8.86
CA VAL A 75 -1.15 1.07 -9.85
C VAL A 75 -1.59 0.48 -11.20
N PRO A 76 -2.50 1.14 -11.94
CA PRO A 76 -2.89 0.69 -13.27
C PRO A 76 -1.68 0.46 -14.18
N LEU A 77 -1.56 -0.74 -14.75
CA LEU A 77 -0.35 -1.15 -15.49
C LEU A 77 -0.03 -0.25 -16.68
N HIS A 78 -1.06 0.24 -17.38
CA HIS A 78 -0.92 1.20 -18.48
C HIS A 78 -0.28 2.54 -18.08
N ARG A 79 -0.15 2.82 -16.78
CA ARG A 79 0.49 4.01 -16.21
C ARG A 79 1.83 3.69 -15.55
N SER A 80 2.16 2.42 -15.40
CA SER A 80 3.41 2.05 -14.78
C SER A 80 4.55 2.16 -15.79
N ASN A 81 5.69 2.64 -15.33
CA ASN A 81 6.90 2.62 -16.14
C ASN A 81 7.28 1.15 -16.36
N ASN A 82 7.53 0.77 -17.62
CA ASN A 82 7.91 -0.61 -17.99
C ASN A 82 6.93 -1.71 -17.54
N ASN A 83 5.64 -1.39 -17.36
CA ASN A 83 4.62 -2.32 -16.85
C ASN A 83 4.97 -2.93 -15.47
N GLU A 84 5.77 -2.23 -14.64
CA GLU A 84 6.10 -2.68 -13.30
C GLU A 84 4.85 -2.73 -12.40
N VAL A 85 4.65 -3.81 -11.66
CA VAL A 85 3.53 -3.90 -10.72
C VAL A 85 3.93 -3.19 -9.42
N LYS A 86 3.22 -2.11 -9.09
CA LYS A 86 3.36 -1.43 -7.79
C LYS A 86 2.12 -1.60 -6.94
N TYR A 87 2.33 -2.07 -5.71
CA TYR A 87 1.25 -2.36 -4.77
C TYR A 87 0.89 -1.15 -3.92
N PHE A 88 -0.39 -1.05 -3.61
CA PHE A 88 -0.88 -0.26 -2.50
C PHE A 88 -1.06 -1.17 -1.28
N VAL A 89 -0.74 -0.62 -0.10
CA VAL A 89 -0.86 -1.25 1.21
C VAL A 89 -1.57 -0.32 2.19
N HIS A 90 -2.05 -0.84 3.31
CA HIS A 90 -2.54 -0.01 4.41
C HIS A 90 -1.46 0.25 5.46
N ASN A 91 -1.68 1.23 6.34
CA ASN A 91 -0.66 1.67 7.30
C ASN A 91 -0.19 0.54 8.23
N ASP A 92 -1.08 -0.39 8.58
CA ASP A 92 -0.75 -1.48 9.50
C ASP A 92 0.31 -2.45 8.92
N GLU A 93 0.40 -2.55 7.58
CA GLU A 93 1.40 -3.37 6.88
C GLU A 93 2.76 -2.69 6.73
N ILE A 94 2.83 -1.35 6.84
CA ILE A 94 4.05 -0.58 6.52
C ILE A 94 5.23 -1.03 7.38
N PHE A 95 5.01 -1.24 8.68
CA PHE A 95 6.08 -1.67 9.58
C PHE A 95 6.68 -3.00 9.15
N ASP A 96 5.84 -3.99 8.87
CA ASP A 96 6.28 -5.34 8.51
C ASP A 96 7.00 -5.33 7.14
N ILE A 97 6.57 -4.46 6.22
CA ILE A 97 7.25 -4.21 4.93
C ILE A 97 8.64 -3.60 5.14
N LEU A 98 8.76 -2.55 5.95
CA LEU A 98 10.03 -1.89 6.23
C LEU A 98 10.99 -2.84 6.96
N LYS A 99 10.49 -3.61 7.93
CA LYS A 99 11.26 -4.64 8.64
C LYS A 99 11.77 -5.71 7.68
N THR A 100 10.91 -6.20 6.79
CA THR A 100 11.29 -7.20 5.79
C THR A 100 12.35 -6.66 4.84
N ALA A 101 12.18 -5.44 4.32
CA ALA A 101 13.16 -4.80 3.46
C ALA A 101 14.50 -4.53 4.16
N HIS A 102 14.49 -4.17 5.45
CA HIS A 102 15.71 -4.05 6.25
C HIS A 102 16.46 -5.37 6.35
N ILE A 103 15.75 -6.50 6.54
CA ILE A 103 16.35 -7.84 6.56
C ILE A 103 16.84 -8.24 5.17
N GLU A 104 16.03 -8.06 4.12
CA GLU A 104 16.38 -8.39 2.71
C GLU A 104 17.64 -7.67 2.23
N THR A 105 17.87 -6.44 2.72
CA THR A 105 19.05 -5.64 2.37
C THR A 105 20.28 -5.94 3.22
N GLY A 106 20.23 -6.99 4.05
CA GLY A 106 21.31 -7.39 4.95
C GLY A 106 21.53 -6.38 6.08
N HIS A 107 20.44 -5.99 6.76
CA HIS A 107 20.41 -4.89 7.72
C HIS A 107 20.83 -3.55 7.09
N GLY A 108 20.36 -3.31 5.86
CA GLY A 108 20.67 -2.10 5.13
C GLY A 108 20.17 -0.84 5.84
N GLY A 109 20.93 0.25 5.71
CA GLY A 109 20.51 1.57 6.16
C GLY A 109 19.34 2.12 5.33
N LEU A 110 18.86 3.30 5.72
CA LEU A 110 17.66 3.94 5.17
C LEU A 110 17.60 3.95 3.64
N HIS A 111 18.68 4.33 2.96
CA HIS A 111 18.68 4.43 1.49
C HIS A 111 18.43 3.09 0.80
N LYS A 112 19.08 2.00 1.27
CA LYS A 112 18.89 0.67 0.70
C LYS A 112 17.46 0.17 0.90
N VAL A 113 16.92 0.36 2.11
CA VAL A 113 15.54 -0.01 2.44
C VAL A 113 14.55 0.79 1.58
N HIS A 114 14.75 2.10 1.48
CA HIS A 114 13.92 2.99 0.67
C HIS A 114 13.89 2.56 -0.79
N ASP A 115 15.03 2.20 -1.39
CA ASP A 115 15.08 1.80 -2.80
C ASP A 115 14.32 0.50 -3.08
N VAL A 116 14.44 -0.50 -2.18
CA VAL A 116 13.67 -1.76 -2.28
C VAL A 116 12.17 -1.51 -2.16
N VAL A 117 11.78 -0.67 -1.21
CA VAL A 117 10.37 -0.38 -0.92
C VAL A 117 9.74 0.44 -2.04
N LYS A 118 10.43 1.49 -2.53
CA LYS A 118 9.96 2.35 -3.63
C LYS A 118 9.81 1.60 -4.95
N TYR A 119 10.59 0.54 -5.16
CA TYR A 119 10.46 -0.33 -6.32
C TYR A 119 9.13 -1.12 -6.26
N LYS A 120 8.81 -1.72 -5.11
CA LYS A 120 7.65 -2.61 -4.92
C LYS A 120 6.32 -1.88 -4.63
N TYR A 121 6.36 -0.73 -3.96
CA TYR A 121 5.17 -0.07 -3.41
C TYR A 121 4.95 1.34 -3.96
N ALA A 122 3.69 1.73 -4.11
CA ALA A 122 3.30 2.94 -4.82
C ALA A 122 3.43 4.23 -3.98
N HIS A 123 3.31 4.14 -2.66
CA HIS A 123 3.14 5.31 -1.78
C HIS A 123 3.94 5.23 -0.47
N ILE A 124 4.78 4.22 -0.30
CA ILE A 124 5.72 4.16 0.81
C ILE A 124 6.99 4.87 0.35
N ALA A 125 7.29 6.01 0.96
CA ALA A 125 8.40 6.90 0.63
C ALA A 125 9.10 7.37 1.91
#